data_AF-A0A850WRK3-F1
#
_entry.id   AF-A0A850WRK3-F1
#
_cell.length_a   1.000
_cell.length_b   1.000
_cell.length_c   1.000
_cell.angle_alpha   90.00
_cell.angle_beta   90.00
_cell.angle_gamma   90.00
#
_symmetry.space_group_name_H-M   'P 1'
#
loop_
_entity.id
_entity.type
_entity.pdbx_description
1 polymer ?
#
loop_
_entity_poly.entity_id
_entity_poly.type
_entity_poly.pdbx_seq_one_letter_code
_entity_poly.pdbx_strand_id
1 'polypeptide(L)'
;WMFLQLVPSWNGPLGQLLTEADAWFAKRRKDFRDDVAFLDSEQGKAFQSVFALLRLQHIINDLASARIIESDSLIPSEWLCSVYKQQWLAMLRAEQGSDIGPQEINEEELEGNSMRCGRKLEKDGDYSWRWTGFNFGFDLLIIYTNHRIIFKRNTLDRPSSGAVSLQPRRNVAFRLRLASFDNSGKKIFKRTTGYQILSLGKDQEQIVMNLLVEGRLPVFPLYVCCNFQYTSPERRAGR
;
A
#
# COMPACT_ATOMS: atom_id res chain seq x y z
N TRP A 1 -10.80 -8.96 -11.87
CA TRP A 1 -11.12 -10.34 -11.45
C TRP A 1 -12.61 -10.58 -11.35
N MET A 2 -13.34 -9.88 -10.48
CA MET A 2 -14.81 -10.04 -10.32
C MET A 2 -15.57 -9.95 -11.64
N PHE A 3 -15.27 -8.96 -12.49
CA PHE A 3 -15.83 -8.85 -13.84
C PHE A 3 -15.65 -10.13 -14.69
N LEU A 4 -14.46 -10.74 -14.70
CA LEU A 4 -14.18 -11.95 -15.48
C LEU A 4 -14.93 -13.19 -14.94
N GLN A 5 -15.25 -13.21 -13.64
CA GLN A 5 -16.09 -14.26 -13.04
C GLN A 5 -17.56 -14.09 -13.43
N LEU A 6 -18.02 -12.84 -13.53
CA LEU A 6 -19.40 -12.49 -13.91
C LEU A 6 -19.64 -12.56 -15.43
N VAL A 7 -18.59 -12.38 -16.22
CA VAL A 7 -18.62 -12.37 -17.69
C VAL A 7 -17.56 -13.33 -18.23
N PRO A 8 -17.72 -14.66 -18.03
CA PRO A 8 -16.72 -15.64 -18.45
C PRO A 8 -16.55 -15.71 -19.98
N SER A 9 -17.51 -15.19 -20.74
CA SER A 9 -17.45 -15.09 -22.19
C SER A 9 -16.59 -13.93 -22.71
N TRP A 10 -16.12 -13.03 -21.83
CA TRP A 10 -15.30 -11.91 -22.25
C TRP A 10 -13.95 -12.40 -22.80
N ASN A 11 -13.63 -12.00 -24.03
CA ASN A 11 -12.44 -12.42 -24.77
C ASN A 11 -11.71 -11.23 -25.44
N GLY A 12 -11.93 -10.02 -24.93
CA GLY A 12 -11.31 -8.81 -25.44
C GLY A 12 -9.81 -8.72 -25.13
N PRO A 13 -9.11 -7.73 -25.71
CA PRO A 13 -7.70 -7.50 -25.40
C PRO A 13 -7.53 -6.99 -23.96
N LEU A 14 -6.44 -7.39 -23.29
CA LEU A 14 -6.18 -7.05 -21.88
C LEU A 14 -6.20 -5.54 -21.60
N GLY A 15 -5.75 -4.71 -22.55
CA GLY A 15 -5.77 -3.25 -22.42
C GLY A 15 -7.17 -2.63 -22.33
N GLN A 16 -8.22 -3.33 -22.80
CA GLN A 16 -9.61 -2.88 -22.71
C GLN A 16 -10.32 -3.44 -21.47
N LEU A 17 -9.72 -4.38 -20.74
CA LEU A 17 -10.37 -5.10 -19.64
C LEU A 17 -10.94 -4.17 -18.57
N LEU A 18 -10.18 -3.15 -18.15
CA LEU A 18 -10.62 -2.23 -17.11
C LEU A 18 -11.77 -1.36 -17.60
N THR A 19 -11.65 -0.76 -18.79
CA THR A 19 -12.69 0.07 -19.39
C THR A 19 -14.01 -0.70 -19.58
N GLU A 20 -13.93 -1.93 -20.08
CA GLU A 20 -15.11 -2.79 -20.26
C GLU A 20 -15.73 -3.20 -18.92
N ALA A 21 -14.90 -3.49 -17.91
CA ALA A 21 -15.38 -3.79 -16.56
C ALA A 21 -16.12 -2.58 -15.96
N ASP A 22 -15.53 -1.39 -16.05
CA ASP A 22 -16.11 -0.15 -15.52
C ASP A 22 -17.45 0.17 -16.22
N ALA A 23 -17.50 0.06 -17.55
CA ALA A 23 -18.72 0.26 -18.32
C ALA A 23 -19.81 -0.77 -17.93
N TRP A 24 -19.42 -2.02 -17.70
CA TRP A 24 -20.34 -3.09 -17.31
C TRP A 24 -20.97 -2.82 -15.94
N PHE A 25 -20.17 -2.44 -14.94
CA PHE A 25 -20.66 -2.11 -13.60
C PHE A 25 -21.48 -0.82 -13.60
N ALA A 26 -21.06 0.21 -14.35
CA ALA A 26 -21.79 1.46 -14.49
C ALA A 26 -23.18 1.26 -15.12
N LYS A 27 -23.30 0.36 -16.12
CA LYS A 27 -24.60 0.00 -16.70
C LYS A 27 -25.51 -0.66 -15.68
N ARG A 28 -25.00 -1.66 -14.96
CA ARG A 28 -25.75 -2.42 -13.95
C ARG A 28 -26.19 -1.57 -12.76
N ARG A 29 -25.45 -0.52 -12.42
CA ARG A 29 -25.87 0.41 -11.36
C ARG A 29 -27.26 0.98 -11.60
N LYS A 30 -27.62 1.24 -12.86
CA LYS A 30 -28.95 1.73 -13.23
C LYS A 30 -30.07 0.72 -12.96
N ASP A 31 -29.73 -0.56 -12.82
CA ASP A 31 -30.68 -1.64 -12.55
C ASP A 31 -30.94 -1.80 -11.03
N PHE A 32 -30.11 -1.18 -10.18
CA PHE A 32 -30.27 -1.17 -8.72
C PHE A 32 -30.94 0.13 -8.26
N ARG A 33 -31.56 0.12 -7.08
CA ARG A 33 -31.95 1.39 -6.43
C ARG A 33 -30.67 2.18 -6.14
N ASP A 34 -30.76 3.51 -6.21
CA ASP A 34 -29.62 4.44 -6.12
C ASP A 34 -28.77 4.30 -4.83
N ASP A 35 -29.24 3.53 -3.84
CA ASP A 35 -28.62 3.33 -2.54
C ASP A 35 -27.98 1.94 -2.33
N VAL A 36 -28.10 0.99 -3.27
CA VAL A 36 -27.62 -0.39 -3.09
C VAL A 36 -26.28 -0.60 -3.79
N ALA A 37 -25.25 -0.94 -3.01
CA ALA A 37 -23.94 -1.29 -3.54
C ALA A 37 -23.98 -2.68 -4.22
N PHE A 38 -23.13 -2.89 -5.24
CA PHE A 38 -23.12 -4.17 -5.98
C PHE A 38 -22.90 -5.37 -5.04
N LEU A 39 -22.00 -5.26 -4.05
CA LEU A 39 -21.71 -6.34 -3.11
C LEU A 39 -22.91 -6.73 -2.23
N ASP A 40 -23.92 -5.88 -2.05
CA ASP A 40 -25.14 -6.20 -1.30
C ASP A 40 -26.20 -6.90 -2.16
N SER A 41 -26.03 -6.89 -3.49
CA SER A 41 -26.91 -7.62 -4.41
C SER A 41 -26.75 -9.14 -4.27
N GLU A 42 -27.74 -9.89 -4.74
CA GLU A 42 -27.70 -11.36 -4.77
C GLU A 42 -26.47 -11.91 -5.52
N GLN A 43 -26.05 -11.25 -6.62
CA GLN A 43 -24.84 -11.63 -7.35
C GLN A 43 -23.56 -11.23 -6.61
N GLY A 44 -23.58 -10.10 -5.90
CA GLY A 44 -22.44 -9.54 -5.18
C GLY A 44 -22.04 -10.31 -3.93
N LYS A 45 -23.02 -10.92 -3.23
CA LYS A 45 -22.80 -11.68 -1.99
C LYS A 45 -21.70 -12.73 -2.10
N ALA A 46 -21.59 -13.40 -3.26
CA ALA A 46 -20.56 -14.40 -3.52
C ALA A 46 -19.12 -13.84 -3.45
N PHE A 47 -18.94 -12.53 -3.63
CA PHE A 47 -17.62 -11.86 -3.64
C PHE A 47 -17.29 -11.15 -2.33
N GLN A 48 -18.26 -10.98 -1.42
CA GLN A 48 -18.07 -10.23 -0.17
C GLN A 48 -16.89 -10.75 0.66
N SER A 49 -16.73 -12.07 0.78
CA SER A 49 -15.65 -12.69 1.57
C SER A 49 -14.26 -12.32 1.04
N VAL A 50 -14.11 -12.20 -0.28
CA VAL A 50 -12.84 -11.80 -0.92
C VAL A 50 -12.61 -10.29 -0.75
N PHE A 51 -13.67 -9.47 -0.93
CA PHE A 51 -13.57 -8.02 -0.75
C PHE A 51 -13.32 -7.61 0.72
N ALA A 52 -13.82 -8.38 1.68
CA ALA A 52 -13.55 -8.16 3.11
C ALA A 52 -12.07 -8.33 3.48
N LEU A 53 -11.28 -9.01 2.64
CA LEU A 53 -9.83 -9.14 2.83
C LEU A 53 -9.04 -7.97 2.22
N LEU A 54 -9.70 -7.06 1.49
CA LEU A 54 -9.06 -5.87 0.96
C LEU A 54 -8.70 -4.93 2.10
N ARG A 55 -7.46 -4.41 2.05
CA ARG A 55 -7.01 -3.36 2.96
C ARG A 55 -7.45 -2.01 2.41
N LEU A 56 -8.75 -1.73 2.51
CA LEU A 56 -9.37 -0.51 1.97
C LEU A 56 -8.69 0.76 2.45
N GLN A 57 -8.11 0.76 3.66
CA GLN A 57 -7.35 1.88 4.19
C GLN A 57 -6.12 2.26 3.34
N HIS A 58 -5.55 1.31 2.60
CA HIS A 58 -4.39 1.55 1.70
C HIS A 58 -4.80 1.75 0.24
N ILE A 59 -6.05 1.46 -0.10
CA ILE A 59 -6.63 1.73 -1.42
C ILE A 59 -7.23 3.14 -1.43
N ILE A 60 -7.94 3.51 -0.37
CA ILE A 60 -8.51 4.83 -0.17
C ILE A 60 -7.50 5.71 0.57
N ASN A 61 -6.35 5.92 -0.08
CA ASN A 61 -5.25 6.68 0.50
C ASN A 61 -5.17 8.11 -0.06
N ASP A 62 -6.02 8.52 -0.99
CA ASP A 62 -6.14 9.90 -1.45
C ASP A 62 -7.58 10.24 -1.87
N LEU A 63 -7.85 11.52 -2.09
CA LEU A 63 -9.19 12.01 -2.43
C LEU A 63 -9.69 11.47 -3.77
N ALA A 64 -8.80 11.29 -4.75
CA ALA A 64 -9.18 10.77 -6.06
C ALA A 64 -9.66 9.31 -5.93
N SER A 65 -8.91 8.49 -5.20
CA SER A 65 -9.22 7.08 -4.93
C SER A 65 -10.49 6.94 -4.09
N ALA A 66 -10.69 7.82 -3.10
CA ALA A 66 -11.93 7.87 -2.33
C ALA A 66 -13.15 8.12 -3.23
N ARG A 67 -13.09 9.15 -4.07
CA ARG A 67 -14.17 9.49 -5.00
C ARG A 67 -14.43 8.40 -6.02
N ILE A 68 -13.39 7.75 -6.54
CA ILE A 68 -13.54 6.63 -7.49
C ILE A 68 -14.34 5.49 -6.82
N ILE A 69 -13.94 5.07 -5.62
CA ILE A 69 -14.61 3.99 -4.88
C ILE A 69 -16.06 4.34 -4.51
N GLU A 70 -16.33 5.57 -4.06
CA GLU A 70 -17.71 5.99 -3.79
C GLU A 70 -18.54 6.00 -5.08
N SER A 71 -17.94 6.49 -6.17
CA SER A 71 -18.61 6.61 -7.46
C SER A 71 -18.81 5.27 -8.17
N ASP A 72 -18.04 4.22 -7.86
CA ASP A 72 -18.20 2.91 -8.48
C ASP A 72 -19.39 2.13 -7.88
N SER A 73 -19.76 2.47 -6.64
CA SER A 73 -20.85 1.86 -5.85
C SER A 73 -20.74 0.33 -5.80
N LEU A 74 -19.53 -0.20 -5.82
CA LEU A 74 -19.27 -1.64 -5.68
C LEU A 74 -19.30 -2.04 -4.22
N ILE A 75 -18.64 -1.25 -3.37
CA ILE A 75 -18.46 -1.52 -1.94
C ILE A 75 -19.56 -0.82 -1.13
N PRO A 76 -20.17 -1.47 -0.13
CA PRO A 76 -21.19 -0.84 0.70
C PRO A 76 -20.65 0.39 1.42
N SER A 77 -21.45 1.46 1.43
CA SER A 77 -21.07 2.74 2.06
C SER A 77 -20.71 2.60 3.53
N GLU A 78 -21.32 1.65 4.23
CA GLU A 78 -21.04 1.36 5.64
C GLU A 78 -19.61 0.87 5.87
N TRP A 79 -19.06 0.09 4.92
CA TRP A 79 -17.67 -0.37 4.98
C TRP A 79 -16.72 0.82 4.78
N LEU A 80 -17.03 1.69 3.83
CA LEU A 80 -16.26 2.90 3.54
C LEU A 80 -16.26 3.88 4.72
N CYS A 81 -17.44 4.14 5.30
CA CYS A 81 -17.60 5.00 6.48
C CYS A 81 -16.74 4.54 7.67
N SER A 82 -16.66 3.23 7.91
CA SER A 82 -15.79 2.67 8.94
C SER A 82 -14.31 2.99 8.68
N VAL A 83 -13.86 2.81 7.44
CA VAL A 83 -12.48 3.12 7.01
C VAL A 83 -12.20 4.61 7.11
N TYR A 84 -13.12 5.47 6.66
CA TYR A 84 -12.99 6.93 6.76
C TYR A 84 -12.87 7.40 8.20
N LYS A 85 -13.71 6.88 9.10
CA LYS A 85 -13.63 7.18 10.53
C LYS A 85 -12.28 6.78 11.11
N GLN A 86 -11.80 5.58 10.82
CA GLN A 86 -10.49 5.11 11.29
C GLN A 86 -9.33 5.97 10.75
N GLN A 87 -9.35 6.27 9.46
CA GLN A 87 -8.35 7.12 8.80
C GLN A 87 -8.35 8.54 9.35
N TRP A 88 -9.52 9.12 9.59
CA TRP A 88 -9.67 10.44 10.21
C TRP A 88 -9.09 10.47 11.62
N LEU A 89 -9.41 9.49 12.47
CA LEU A 89 -8.87 9.41 13.83
C LEU A 89 -7.35 9.17 13.85
N ALA A 90 -6.84 8.32 12.94
CA ALA A 90 -5.41 8.09 12.79
C ALA A 90 -4.69 9.37 12.33
N MET A 91 -5.28 10.14 11.41
CA MET A 91 -4.78 11.45 11.00
C MET A 91 -4.72 12.42 12.18
N LEU A 92 -5.80 12.55 12.96
CA LEU A 92 -5.82 13.44 14.13
C LEU A 92 -4.73 13.06 15.15
N ARG A 93 -4.55 11.77 15.44
CA ARG A 93 -3.50 11.28 16.34
C ARG A 93 -2.11 11.64 15.83
N ALA A 94 -1.88 11.48 14.53
CA ALA A 94 -0.60 11.83 13.91
C ALA A 94 -0.38 13.35 13.91
N GLU A 95 -1.36 14.17 13.56
CA GLU A 95 -1.17 15.63 13.52
C GLU A 95 -1.00 16.24 14.92
N GLN A 96 -1.69 15.71 15.93
CA GLN A 96 -1.59 16.17 17.32
C GLN A 96 -0.35 15.63 18.07
N GLY A 97 0.53 14.87 17.41
CA GLY A 97 1.72 14.30 18.03
C GLY A 97 1.45 13.16 19.01
N SER A 98 0.20 12.68 19.10
CA SER A 98 -0.19 11.57 19.97
C SER A 98 0.23 10.21 19.40
N ASP A 99 0.45 10.13 18.09
CA ASP A 99 1.04 8.97 17.42
C ASP A 99 2.27 9.40 16.60
N ILE A 100 3.44 8.96 17.04
CA ILE A 100 4.70 9.16 16.32
C ILE A 100 4.97 7.99 15.36
N GLY A 101 4.09 6.99 15.29
CA GLY A 101 4.25 5.72 14.57
C GLY A 101 4.60 4.56 15.52
N PRO A 102 4.65 3.32 15.00
CA PRO A 102 4.86 2.13 15.83
C PRO A 102 6.13 2.18 16.69
N GLN A 103 6.02 1.75 17.95
CA GLN A 103 7.14 1.60 18.90
C GLN A 103 7.55 0.16 19.13
N GLU A 104 6.61 -0.77 18.93
CA GLU A 104 6.80 -2.20 19.08
C GLU A 104 6.35 -2.90 17.80
N ILE A 105 6.96 -4.04 17.51
CA ILE A 105 6.62 -4.85 16.34
C ILE A 105 5.71 -5.97 16.80
N ASN A 106 4.49 -5.99 16.28
CA ASN A 106 3.65 -7.18 16.26
C ASN A 106 3.68 -7.74 14.83
N GLU A 107 4.29 -8.92 14.64
CA GLU A 107 4.48 -9.53 13.31
C GLU A 107 3.15 -9.87 12.64
N GLU A 108 2.19 -10.43 13.40
CA GLU A 108 0.87 -10.81 12.90
C GLU A 108 0.11 -9.57 12.43
N GLU A 109 0.17 -8.50 13.22
CA GLU A 109 -0.46 -7.24 12.87
C GLU A 109 0.19 -6.59 11.65
N LEU A 110 1.53 -6.59 11.57
CA LEU A 110 2.21 -6.05 10.40
C LEU A 110 1.83 -6.85 9.15
N GLU A 111 1.85 -8.18 9.18
CA GLU A 111 1.46 -8.99 8.02
C GLU A 111 -0.02 -8.83 7.68
N GLY A 112 -0.88 -8.70 8.69
CA GLY A 112 -2.33 -8.52 8.57
C GLY A 112 -2.71 -7.16 7.98
N ASN A 113 -2.10 -6.06 8.45
CA ASN A 113 -2.62 -4.70 8.27
C ASN A 113 -1.69 -3.75 7.51
N SER A 114 -0.43 -4.09 7.24
CA SER A 114 0.52 -3.19 6.56
C SER A 114 0.12 -2.84 5.12
N MET A 115 0.58 -1.67 4.67
CA MET A 115 0.61 -1.28 3.27
C MET A 115 1.62 -2.17 2.55
N ARG A 116 1.18 -2.83 1.47
CA ARG A 116 2.01 -3.76 0.70
C ARG A 116 2.39 -3.12 -0.62
N CYS A 117 3.68 -3.03 -0.87
CA CYS A 117 4.22 -2.32 -2.01
C CYS A 117 5.21 -3.18 -2.78
N GLY A 118 5.20 -3.04 -4.10
CA GLY A 118 6.10 -3.75 -5.00
C GLY A 118 6.80 -2.81 -5.98
N ARG A 119 8.04 -3.13 -6.34
CA ARG A 119 8.79 -2.48 -7.43
C ARG A 119 9.69 -3.51 -8.11
N LYS A 120 9.79 -3.46 -9.44
CA LYS A 120 10.78 -4.21 -10.21
C LYS A 120 11.88 -3.24 -10.67
N LEU A 121 13.13 -3.59 -10.41
CA LEU A 121 14.30 -2.91 -10.97
C LEU A 121 14.85 -3.80 -12.10
N GLU A 122 14.86 -3.29 -13.32
CA GLU A 122 15.21 -4.10 -14.50
C GLU A 122 16.71 -4.37 -14.64
N LYS A 123 17.53 -3.42 -14.18
CA LYS A 123 18.99 -3.45 -14.28
C LYS A 123 19.62 -2.71 -13.11
N ASP A 124 20.91 -2.90 -12.95
CA ASP A 124 21.68 -2.11 -11.99
C ASP A 124 21.72 -0.62 -12.37
N GLY A 125 21.86 0.24 -11.37
CA GLY A 125 21.86 1.70 -11.53
C GLY A 125 21.23 2.42 -10.34
N ASP A 126 21.09 3.74 -10.47
CA ASP A 126 20.48 4.57 -9.43
C ASP A 126 18.96 4.71 -9.65
N TYR A 127 18.19 4.39 -8.61
CA TYR A 127 16.74 4.53 -8.60
C TYR A 127 16.30 5.29 -7.37
N SER A 128 15.30 6.15 -7.53
CA SER A 128 14.66 6.86 -6.44
C SER A 128 13.16 6.89 -6.71
N TRP A 129 12.37 6.36 -5.78
CA TRP A 129 10.93 6.28 -5.93
C TRP A 129 10.22 6.38 -4.57
N ARG A 130 8.92 6.64 -4.63
CA ARG A 130 8.01 6.61 -3.49
C ARG A 130 6.71 5.94 -3.92
N TRP A 131 6.00 5.34 -2.99
CA TRP A 131 4.62 4.93 -3.21
C TRP A 131 3.71 6.08 -2.76
N THR A 132 2.95 6.62 -3.71
CA THR A 132 2.11 7.81 -3.52
C THR A 132 0.85 7.50 -2.72
N GLY A 133 0.35 8.51 -2.01
CA GLY A 133 -0.82 8.43 -1.15
C GLY A 133 -0.64 9.23 0.14
N PHE A 134 -1.70 9.34 0.91
CA PHE A 134 -1.71 9.96 2.23
C PHE A 134 -1.22 8.96 3.29
N ASN A 135 0.08 8.97 3.54
CA ASN A 135 0.72 8.18 4.60
C ASN A 135 0.83 8.98 5.90
N PHE A 136 -0.22 9.73 6.28
CA PHE A 136 -0.24 10.59 7.48
C PHE A 136 0.94 11.58 7.55
N GLY A 137 1.22 12.16 6.38
CA GLY A 137 2.32 13.08 6.16
C GLY A 137 3.73 12.53 6.25
N PHE A 138 3.87 11.20 6.28
CA PHE A 138 5.15 10.52 6.20
C PHE A 138 5.51 10.25 4.72
N ASP A 139 6.17 11.21 4.06
CA ASP A 139 6.70 11.03 2.71
C ASP A 139 8.00 10.22 2.77
N LEU A 140 7.89 8.91 2.55
CA LEU A 140 9.03 7.99 2.53
C LEU A 140 9.54 7.79 1.10
N LEU A 141 10.77 8.23 0.86
CA LEU A 141 11.51 7.99 -0.36
C LEU A 141 12.41 6.76 -0.20
N ILE A 142 12.39 5.90 -1.21
CA ILE A 142 13.21 4.70 -1.29
C ILE A 142 14.22 4.91 -2.39
N ILE A 143 15.48 4.77 -2.04
CA ILE A 143 16.61 4.99 -2.93
C ILE A 143 17.38 3.68 -3.03
N TYR A 144 17.63 3.25 -4.27
CA TYR A 144 18.60 2.21 -4.58
C TYR A 144 19.80 2.85 -5.26
N THR A 145 20.98 2.73 -4.65
CA THR A 145 22.24 3.24 -5.20
C THR A 145 23.40 2.44 -4.60
N ASN A 146 24.47 2.24 -5.37
CA ASN A 146 25.68 1.52 -4.93
C ASN A 146 25.37 0.18 -4.23
N HIS A 147 24.38 -0.55 -4.75
CA HIS A 147 23.87 -1.81 -4.20
C HIS A 147 23.36 -1.74 -2.75
N ARG A 148 22.84 -0.58 -2.34
CA ARG A 148 22.19 -0.36 -1.03
C ARG A 148 20.77 0.11 -1.23
N ILE A 149 19.90 -0.24 -0.29
CA ILE A 149 18.57 0.35 -0.17
C ILE A 149 18.62 1.35 0.99
N ILE A 150 18.21 2.58 0.72
CA ILE A 150 18.17 3.69 1.65
C ILE A 150 16.72 4.17 1.77
N PHE A 151 16.28 4.41 3.00
CA PHE A 151 15.03 5.08 3.29
C PHE A 151 15.30 6.51 3.71
N LYS A 152 14.60 7.47 3.10
CA LYS A 152 14.64 8.90 3.44
C LYS A 152 13.24 9.38 3.79
N ARG A 153 13.10 10.11 4.90
CA ARG A 153 11.87 10.86 5.18
C ARG A 153 11.97 12.23 4.50
N ASN A 154 11.37 12.37 3.33
CA ASN A 154 11.41 13.61 2.55
C ASN A 154 10.48 14.66 3.17
N THR A 155 10.99 15.85 3.48
CA THR A 155 10.18 16.93 4.05
C THR A 155 10.38 18.29 3.38
N LEU A 156 11.61 18.63 2.98
CA LEU A 156 11.94 19.96 2.45
C LEU A 156 12.28 19.96 0.96
N ASP A 157 12.91 18.89 0.44
CA ASP A 157 13.55 18.92 -0.88
C ASP A 157 12.58 18.92 -2.06
N ARG A 158 11.38 18.32 -1.91
CA ARG A 158 10.28 18.33 -2.91
C ARG A 158 8.94 18.09 -2.22
N PRO A 159 8.15 19.11 -1.88
CA PRO A 159 6.83 18.90 -1.29
C PRO A 159 5.96 18.17 -2.31
N SER A 160 5.56 16.93 -2.01
CA SER A 160 4.41 16.34 -2.66
C SER A 160 3.15 17.04 -2.13
N SER A 161 2.06 17.08 -2.90
CA SER A 161 0.82 17.79 -2.56
C SER A 161 0.05 17.21 -1.34
N GLY A 162 0.74 16.49 -0.45
CA GLY A 162 0.21 15.97 0.81
C GLY A 162 0.86 16.69 2.01
N ALA A 163 0.08 16.85 3.09
CA ALA A 163 0.53 17.49 4.32
C ALA A 163 1.84 16.83 4.80
N VAL A 164 2.95 17.57 4.81
CA VAL A 164 4.20 17.06 5.37
C VAL A 164 4.06 17.06 6.88
N SER A 165 4.23 15.91 7.52
CA SER A 165 4.18 15.80 8.98
C SER A 165 5.23 16.72 9.61
N LEU A 166 4.78 17.66 10.45
CA LEU A 166 5.66 18.63 11.11
C LEU A 166 6.43 18.05 12.29
N GLN A 167 6.05 16.86 12.75
CA GLN A 167 6.70 16.20 13.88
C GLN A 167 8.22 16.06 13.65
N PRO A 168 9.06 16.28 14.69
CA PRO A 168 10.51 16.25 14.54
C PRO A 168 11.03 14.87 14.13
N ARG A 169 10.42 13.80 14.66
CA ARG A 169 10.72 12.41 14.33
C ARG A 169 9.43 11.62 14.17
N ARG A 170 9.48 10.61 13.30
CA ARG A 170 8.40 9.65 13.09
C ARG A 170 8.99 8.26 12.90
N ASN A 171 8.25 7.26 13.33
CA ASN A 171 8.59 5.86 13.21
C ASN A 171 7.77 5.19 12.11
N VAL A 172 8.39 4.23 11.44
CA VAL A 172 7.73 3.31 10.51
C VAL A 172 8.16 1.89 10.84
N ALA A 173 7.19 1.00 11.05
CA ALA A 173 7.46 -0.43 11.09
C ALA A 173 7.44 -0.98 9.66
N PHE A 174 8.43 -1.80 9.31
CA PHE A 174 8.55 -2.31 7.96
C PHE A 174 9.17 -3.70 7.87
N ARG A 175 8.91 -4.34 6.73
CA ARG A 175 9.61 -5.55 6.29
C ARG A 175 9.95 -5.40 4.83
N LEU A 176 11.25 -5.31 4.52
CA LEU A 176 11.76 -5.20 3.16
C LEU A 176 12.29 -6.57 2.71
N ARG A 177 11.82 -7.03 1.56
CA ARG A 177 12.19 -8.31 0.94
C ARG A 177 12.63 -8.05 -0.49
N LEU A 178 13.79 -8.57 -0.87
CA LEU A 178 14.26 -8.53 -2.24
C LEU A 178 14.51 -9.94 -2.74
N ALA A 179 14.19 -10.17 -4.00
CA ALA A 179 14.49 -11.42 -4.67
C ALA A 179 14.81 -11.19 -6.14
N SER A 180 15.61 -12.08 -6.71
CA SER A 180 15.71 -12.22 -8.15
C SER A 180 15.54 -13.69 -8.55
N PHE A 181 15.16 -13.87 -9.80
CA PHE A 181 14.77 -15.16 -10.35
C PHE A 181 15.49 -15.39 -11.67
N ASP A 182 15.77 -16.64 -11.99
CA ASP A 182 16.25 -17.04 -13.31
C ASP A 182 15.11 -17.12 -14.33
N ASN A 183 15.45 -17.46 -15.57
CA ASN A 183 14.50 -17.59 -16.68
C ASN A 183 13.44 -18.69 -16.46
N SER A 184 13.67 -19.62 -15.53
CA SER A 184 12.69 -20.65 -15.14
C SER A 184 11.77 -20.21 -13.99
N GLY A 185 11.96 -18.99 -13.48
CA GLY A 185 11.25 -18.47 -12.31
C GLY A 185 11.80 -19.00 -10.98
N LYS A 186 12.93 -19.72 -10.99
CA LYS A 186 13.57 -20.20 -9.77
C LYS A 186 14.38 -19.06 -9.14
N LYS A 187 14.29 -18.97 -7.81
CA LYS A 187 14.91 -17.89 -7.02
C LYS A 187 16.42 -18.09 -6.92
N ILE A 188 17.19 -17.09 -7.36
CA ILE A 188 18.66 -17.11 -7.38
C ILE A 188 19.27 -16.19 -6.32
N PHE A 189 18.55 -15.15 -5.91
CA PHE A 189 18.94 -14.25 -4.83
C PHE A 189 17.75 -13.95 -3.94
N LYS A 190 18.00 -13.82 -2.64
CA LYS A 190 17.00 -13.41 -1.66
C LYS A 190 17.65 -12.64 -0.52
N ARG A 191 17.07 -11.51 -0.16
CA ARG A 191 17.39 -10.79 1.08
C ARG A 191 16.13 -10.30 1.77
N THR A 192 16.22 -10.14 3.08
CA THR A 192 15.13 -9.66 3.93
C THR A 192 15.73 -8.88 5.09
N THR A 193 15.12 -7.77 5.48
CA THR A 193 15.51 -7.05 6.71
C THR A 193 15.01 -7.73 7.99
N GLY A 194 14.11 -8.72 7.84
CA GLY A 194 13.22 -9.10 8.93
C GLY A 194 12.24 -7.97 9.20
N TYR A 195 11.60 -8.02 10.37
CA TYR A 195 10.75 -6.95 10.85
C TYR A 195 11.59 -5.92 11.59
N GLN A 196 11.44 -4.64 11.24
CA GLN A 196 12.24 -3.55 11.78
C GLN A 196 11.35 -2.34 12.04
N ILE A 197 11.73 -1.53 13.03
CA ILE A 197 11.22 -0.17 13.19
C ILE A 197 12.36 0.79 12.87
N LEU A 198 12.04 1.79 12.06
CA LEU A 198 12.97 2.85 11.73
C LEU A 198 12.39 4.18 12.21
N SER A 199 13.21 4.93 12.95
CA SER A 199 12.89 6.31 13.37
C SER A 199 13.64 7.31 12.48
N LEU A 200 12.90 8.15 11.76
CA LEU A 200 13.47 9.16 10.85
C LEU A 200 13.07 10.57 11.27
N GLY A 201 14.08 11.43 11.41
CA GLY A 201 13.93 12.87 11.42
C GLY A 201 13.60 13.45 10.04
N LYS A 202 13.35 14.76 9.99
CA LYS A 202 13.15 15.51 8.75
C LYS A 202 14.38 15.38 7.84
N ASP A 203 14.16 14.97 6.60
CA ASP A 203 15.17 14.72 5.56
C ASP A 203 16.30 13.75 5.95
N GLN A 204 16.10 12.98 7.04
CA GLN A 204 17.05 11.98 7.48
C GLN A 204 17.03 10.78 6.53
N GLU A 205 18.22 10.31 6.16
CA GLU A 205 18.46 9.11 5.38
C GLU A 205 19.03 7.99 6.26
N GLN A 206 18.61 6.75 6.02
CA GLN A 206 19.16 5.56 6.67
C GLN A 206 19.32 4.44 5.66
N ILE A 207 20.52 3.84 5.60
CA ILE A 207 20.73 2.57 4.88
C ILE A 207 19.99 1.47 5.63
N VAL A 208 19.01 0.85 4.98
CA VAL A 208 18.20 -0.23 5.56
C VAL A 208 18.60 -1.62 5.06
N MET A 209 19.32 -1.70 3.93
CA MET A 209 19.86 -2.98 3.44
C MET A 209 21.09 -2.77 2.56
N ASN A 210 22.14 -3.55 2.79
CA ASN A 210 23.25 -3.73 1.85
C ASN A 210 23.03 -5.03 1.05
N LEU A 211 23.13 -4.96 -0.28
CA LEU A 211 22.95 -6.13 -1.15
C LEU A 211 24.26 -6.83 -1.51
N LEU A 212 25.40 -6.15 -1.37
CA LEU A 212 26.71 -6.77 -1.50
C LEU A 212 26.97 -7.64 -0.28
N VAL A 213 26.94 -8.97 -0.46
CA VAL A 213 27.25 -9.92 0.60
C VAL A 213 28.18 -10.98 0.06
N GLU A 214 29.29 -11.23 0.78
CA GLU A 214 30.33 -12.20 0.38
C GLU A 214 30.85 -11.97 -1.05
N GLY A 215 30.94 -10.70 -1.47
CA GLY A 215 31.42 -10.32 -2.81
C GLY A 215 30.44 -10.60 -3.96
N ARG A 216 29.21 -11.05 -3.67
CA ARG A 216 28.19 -11.34 -4.70
C ARG A 216 27.21 -10.18 -4.84
N LEU A 217 27.03 -9.74 -6.09
CA LEU A 217 26.07 -8.72 -6.47
C LEU A 217 24.68 -9.34 -6.72
N PRO A 218 23.59 -8.56 -6.53
CA PRO A 218 22.26 -9.00 -6.93
C PRO A 218 22.21 -9.20 -8.45
N VAL A 219 21.57 -10.29 -8.87
CA VAL A 219 21.25 -10.51 -10.29
C VAL A 219 19.93 -9.81 -10.60
N PHE A 220 19.85 -9.15 -11.75
CA PHE A 220 18.66 -8.44 -12.20
C PHE A 220 17.82 -9.29 -13.17
N PRO A 221 16.49 -9.11 -13.22
CA PRO A 221 15.72 -8.07 -12.52
C PRO A 221 15.56 -8.34 -11.02
N LEU A 222 15.61 -7.26 -10.24
CA LEU A 222 15.48 -7.29 -8.79
C LEU A 222 14.05 -6.88 -8.39
N TYR A 223 13.34 -7.79 -7.73
CA TYR A 223 11.99 -7.56 -7.23
C TYR A 223 12.06 -7.10 -5.79
N VAL A 224 11.54 -5.91 -5.52
CA VAL A 224 11.47 -5.29 -4.21
C VAL A 224 10.04 -5.38 -3.71
N CYS A 225 9.86 -5.97 -2.52
CA CYS A 225 8.58 -6.07 -1.84
C CYS A 225 8.71 -5.48 -0.44
N CYS A 226 7.85 -4.52 -0.11
CA CYS A 226 7.84 -3.84 1.18
C CYS A 226 6.49 -3.96 1.85
N ASN A 227 6.53 -4.14 3.16
CA ASN A 227 5.40 -3.90 4.06
C ASN A 227 5.71 -2.65 4.87
N PHE A 228 4.75 -1.73 4.99
CA PHE A 228 4.87 -0.53 5.80
C PHE A 228 3.69 -0.35 6.74
N GLN A 229 3.97 0.09 7.96
CA GLN A 229 2.98 0.56 8.92
C GLN A 229 3.44 1.89 9.50
N TYR A 230 2.67 2.95 9.20
CA TYR A 230 3.02 4.34 9.51
C TYR A 230 2.38 4.87 10.80
N THR A 231 1.36 4.20 11.30
CA THR A 231 0.61 4.55 12.51
C THR A 231 0.57 3.39 13.47
N SER A 232 0.54 3.73 14.75
CA SER A 232 0.35 2.75 15.81
C SER A 232 -1.07 2.19 15.77
N PRO A 233 -1.23 0.89 16.05
CA PRO A 233 -2.53 0.28 16.27
C PRO A 233 -3.34 1.06 17.31
N GLU A 234 -4.65 1.11 17.16
CA GLU A 234 -5.48 1.57 18.27
C GLU A 234 -5.34 0.55 19.41
N ARG A 235 -4.87 1.02 20.58
CA ARG A 235 -4.96 0.21 21.79
C ARG A 235 -6.44 -0.09 21.97
N ARG A 236 -6.83 -1.37 21.84
CA ARG A 236 -8.17 -1.79 22.28
C ARG A 236 -8.26 -1.39 23.74
N ALA A 237 -9.08 -0.38 24.04
CA ALA A 237 -9.44 -0.12 25.42
C ALA A 237 -9.96 -1.45 25.98
N GLY A 238 -9.29 -1.96 27.02
CA GLY A 238 -9.69 -3.21 27.66
C GLY A 238 -11.18 -3.14 27.95
N ARG A 239 -11.93 -4.09 27.39
CA ARG A 239 -13.28 -4.38 27.86
C ARG A 239 -13.18 -5.12 29.18
#